data_AF-A0A482TN11-F1
#
_entry.id   AF-A0A482TN11-F1
#
_cell.length_a   1.000
_cell.length_b   1.000
_cell.length_c   1.000
_cell.angle_alpha   90.00
_cell.angle_beta   90.00
_cell.angle_gamma   90.00
#
_symmetry.space_group_name_H-M   'P 1'
#
loop_
_entity.id
_entity.type
_entity.pdbx_description
1 polymer ?
#
loop_
_entity_poly.entity_id
_entity_poly.type
_entity_poly.pdbx_seq_one_letter_code
_entity_poly.pdbx_strand_id
1 'polypeptide(L)'
;MKKTILFLVVLTFLVSCKEEVVQKPERLIEKDVMLDIMYDLSVLEAIKYQNPVSLDTFKINPRDFILKKYKVDSLQFAKSNVYYASDYEDYKLMFEQITKRLETTKKSADSLVTVEKKKKKPVLQNNKKPAPIVGDTTKLK
;
A
#
# COMPACT_ATOMS: atom_id res chain seq x y z
N MET A 1 -45.43 1.47 40.28
CA MET A 1 -45.06 2.11 38.99
C MET A 1 -43.55 2.40 38.87
N LYS A 2 -42.87 3.00 39.85
CA LYS A 2 -41.40 3.22 39.77
C LYS A 2 -40.56 1.93 39.70
N LYS A 3 -40.95 0.87 40.44
CA LYS A 3 -40.22 -0.42 40.48
C LYS A 3 -40.33 -1.23 39.18
N THR A 4 -41.45 -1.14 38.47
CA THR A 4 -41.68 -1.83 37.19
C THR A 4 -40.91 -1.17 36.04
N ILE A 5 -40.78 0.16 36.07
CA ILE A 5 -39.95 0.91 35.11
C ILE A 5 -38.47 0.56 35.29
N LEU A 6 -37.98 0.48 36.53
CA LEU A 6 -36.61 0.08 36.81
C LEU A 6 -36.31 -1.33 36.28
N PHE A 7 -37.23 -2.27 36.47
CA PHE A 7 -37.09 -3.64 35.99
C PHE A 7 -37.07 -3.72 34.45
N LEU A 8 -37.90 -2.91 33.77
CA LEU A 8 -37.91 -2.83 32.31
C LEU A 8 -36.60 -2.24 31.76
N VAL A 9 -36.04 -1.22 32.42
CA VAL A 9 -34.75 -0.61 32.04
C VAL A 9 -33.61 -1.62 32.20
N VAL A 10 -33.55 -2.35 33.33
CA VAL A 10 -32.53 -3.38 33.54
C VAL A 10 -32.67 -4.51 32.53
N LEU A 11 -33.89 -4.89 32.17
CA LEU A 11 -34.15 -5.92 31.16
C LEU A 11 -33.68 -5.47 29.75
N THR A 12 -33.83 -4.20 29.40
CA THR A 12 -33.31 -3.67 28.11
C THR A 12 -31.78 -3.65 28.04
N PHE A 13 -31.07 -3.51 29.16
CA PHE A 13 -29.60 -3.60 29.18
C PHE A 13 -29.07 -5.03 28.94
N LEU A 14 -29.86 -6.06 29.25
CA LEU A 14 -29.49 -7.46 29.06
C LEU A 14 -29.66 -7.96 27.62
N VAL A 15 -30.35 -7.20 26.76
CA VAL A 15 -30.55 -7.53 25.33
C VAL A 15 -29.54 -6.81 24.43
N SER A 16 -28.50 -6.18 24.99
CA SER A 16 -27.34 -5.71 24.21
C SER A 16 -26.46 -6.91 23.82
N CYS A 17 -27.04 -7.84 23.05
CA CYS A 17 -26.26 -8.76 22.25
C CYS A 17 -25.51 -7.89 21.24
N LYS A 18 -24.17 -7.86 21.35
CA LYS A 18 -23.32 -7.45 20.25
C LYS A 18 -23.54 -8.45 19.12
N GLU A 19 -24.53 -8.18 18.29
CA GLU A 19 -24.72 -8.93 17.06
C GLU A 19 -23.50 -8.61 16.18
N GLU A 20 -22.72 -9.63 15.84
CA GLU A 20 -21.64 -9.46 14.87
C GLU A 20 -22.30 -8.96 13.56
N VAL A 21 -22.10 -7.69 13.25
CA VAL A 21 -22.74 -7.00 12.12
C VAL A 21 -22.43 -7.72 10.79
N VAL A 22 -21.31 -8.45 10.75
CA VAL A 22 -20.87 -9.24 9.61
C VAL A 22 -20.53 -10.66 10.05
N GLN A 23 -21.19 -11.64 9.46
CA GLN A 23 -20.90 -13.06 9.70
C GLN A 23 -19.58 -13.48 9.06
N LYS A 24 -18.85 -14.36 9.74
CA LYS A 24 -17.60 -14.95 9.22
C LYS A 24 -17.87 -15.74 7.93
N PRO A 25 -17.22 -15.41 6.80
CA PRO A 25 -17.39 -16.17 5.56
C PRO A 25 -16.76 -17.55 5.66
N GLU A 26 -17.40 -18.56 5.06
CA GLU A 26 -16.93 -19.95 5.05
C GLU A 26 -15.50 -20.09 4.48
N ARG A 27 -15.21 -19.34 3.41
CA ARG A 27 -13.87 -19.29 2.78
C ARG A 27 -13.10 -18.03 3.16
N LEU A 28 -13.01 -17.70 4.45
CA LEU A 28 -12.24 -16.54 4.90
C LEU A 28 -10.77 -16.65 4.47
N ILE A 29 -10.24 -15.61 3.83
CA ILE A 29 -8.79 -15.48 3.59
C ILE A 29 -8.13 -15.22 4.94
N GLU A 30 -7.11 -16.00 5.32
CA GLU A 30 -6.37 -15.82 6.57
C GLU A 30 -5.80 -14.40 6.69
N LYS A 31 -5.74 -13.87 7.92
CA LYS A 31 -5.38 -12.46 8.18
C LYS A 31 -3.99 -12.13 7.62
N ASP A 32 -3.01 -13.01 7.81
CA ASP A 32 -1.64 -12.84 7.30
C ASP A 32 -1.59 -12.85 5.77
N VAL A 33 -2.39 -13.71 5.12
CA VAL A 33 -2.52 -13.73 3.66
C VAL A 33 -3.20 -12.46 3.16
N MET A 34 -4.19 -11.94 3.88
CA MET A 34 -4.81 -10.65 3.54
C MET A 34 -3.82 -9.49 3.66
N LEU A 35 -2.98 -9.46 4.70
CA LEU A 35 -1.91 -8.47 4.84
C LEU A 35 -0.94 -8.52 3.65
N ASP A 36 -0.56 -9.72 3.20
CA ASP A 36 0.29 -9.92 2.03
C ASP A 36 -0.39 -9.45 0.73
N ILE A 37 -1.67 -9.79 0.54
CA ILE A 37 -2.49 -9.33 -0.59
C ILE A 37 -2.53 -7.80 -0.64
N MET A 38 -2.86 -7.16 0.48
CA MET A 38 -3.00 -5.70 0.54
C MET A 38 -1.66 -5.00 0.35
N TYR A 39 -0.57 -5.54 0.90
CA TYR A 39 0.77 -5.04 0.67
C TYR A 39 1.16 -5.07 -0.82
N ASP A 40 0.95 -6.20 -1.49
CA ASP A 40 1.29 -6.32 -2.92
C ASP A 40 0.39 -5.44 -3.80
N LEU A 41 -0.90 -5.32 -3.45
CA LEU A 41 -1.81 -4.38 -4.12
C LEU A 41 -1.29 -2.94 -4.01
N SER A 42 -0.86 -2.51 -2.82
CA SER A 42 -0.27 -1.19 -2.62
C SER A 42 1.01 -0.99 -3.44
N VAL A 43 1.85 -2.02 -3.56
CA VAL A 43 3.07 -1.96 -4.40
C VAL A 43 2.72 -1.83 -5.89
N LEU A 44 1.77 -2.63 -6.38
CA LEU A 44 1.30 -2.56 -7.77
C LEU A 44 0.67 -1.20 -8.08
N GLU A 45 -0.09 -0.65 -7.14
CA GLU A 45 -0.68 0.68 -7.25
C GLU A 45 0.40 1.77 -7.29
N ALA A 46 1.42 1.70 -6.44
CA ALA A 46 2.54 2.63 -6.46
C ALA A 46 3.32 2.57 -7.78
N ILE A 47 3.54 1.38 -8.34
CA ILE A 47 4.17 1.20 -9.66
C ILE A 47 3.33 1.87 -10.75
N LYS A 48 2.02 1.61 -10.76
CA LYS A 48 1.08 2.21 -11.72
C LYS A 48 1.03 3.74 -11.57
N TYR A 49 1.03 4.24 -10.34
CA TYR A 49 1.01 5.67 -10.06
C TYR A 49 2.28 6.36 -10.58
N GLN A 50 3.45 5.76 -10.33
CA GLN A 50 4.73 6.31 -10.75
C GLN A 50 4.95 6.22 -12.27
N ASN A 51 4.41 5.18 -12.91
CA ASN A 51 4.45 5.00 -14.35
C ASN A 51 3.18 4.27 -14.83
N PRO A 52 2.17 5.01 -15.32
CA PRO A 52 0.88 4.45 -15.72
C PRO A 52 0.96 3.36 -16.80
N VAL A 53 1.94 3.44 -17.71
CA VAL A 53 2.10 2.47 -18.82
C VAL A 53 2.93 1.26 -18.44
N SER A 54 3.54 1.23 -17.25
CA SER A 54 4.46 0.15 -16.83
C SER A 54 3.77 -1.21 -16.84
N LEU A 55 2.63 -1.33 -16.17
CA LEU A 55 1.90 -2.59 -16.07
C LEU A 55 1.38 -3.06 -17.43
N ASP A 56 0.88 -2.14 -18.26
CA ASP A 56 0.40 -2.44 -19.61
C ASP A 56 1.54 -2.93 -20.52
N THR A 57 2.72 -2.31 -20.41
CA THR A 57 3.93 -2.71 -21.14
C THR A 57 4.30 -4.16 -20.83
N PHE A 58 4.17 -4.57 -19.57
CA PHE A 58 4.41 -5.95 -19.14
C PHE A 58 3.17 -6.86 -19.23
N LYS A 59 2.04 -6.35 -19.74
CA LYS A 59 0.74 -7.06 -19.81
C LYS A 59 0.30 -7.62 -18.46
N ILE A 60 0.58 -6.89 -17.38
CA ILE A 60 0.23 -7.28 -16.01
C ILE A 60 -1.11 -6.64 -15.65
N ASN A 61 -2.12 -7.48 -15.41
CA ASN A 61 -3.35 -7.06 -14.75
C ASN A 61 -3.19 -7.24 -13.24
N PRO A 62 -3.24 -6.17 -12.42
CA PRO A 62 -3.08 -6.27 -10.96
C PRO A 62 -4.05 -7.23 -10.28
N ARG A 63 -5.32 -7.20 -10.69
CA ARG A 63 -6.35 -8.07 -10.14
C ARG A 63 -6.00 -9.53 -10.41
N ASP A 64 -5.76 -9.87 -11.67
CA ASP A 64 -5.47 -11.26 -12.05
C ASP A 64 -4.17 -11.76 -11.44
N PHE A 65 -3.16 -10.89 -11.35
CA PHE A 65 -1.89 -11.19 -10.69
C PHE A 65 -2.10 -11.57 -9.22
N ILE A 66 -2.84 -10.77 -8.46
CA ILE A 66 -3.10 -10.99 -7.03
C ILE A 66 -3.92 -12.26 -6.81
N LEU A 67 -5.04 -12.40 -7.54
CA LEU A 67 -5.91 -13.58 -7.42
C LEU A 67 -5.14 -14.87 -7.71
N LYS A 68 -4.30 -14.87 -8.76
CA LYS A 68 -3.46 -16.02 -9.13
C LYS A 68 -2.35 -16.29 -8.12
N LYS A 69 -1.64 -15.25 -7.64
CA LYS A 69 -0.52 -15.39 -6.69
C LYS A 69 -0.98 -16.02 -5.37
N TYR A 70 -2.11 -15.57 -4.84
CA TYR A 70 -2.62 -16.00 -3.54
C TYR A 70 -3.63 -17.15 -3.62
N LYS A 71 -3.99 -17.60 -4.83
CA LYS A 71 -4.98 -18.66 -5.07
C LYS A 71 -6.34 -18.35 -4.43
N VAL A 72 -6.74 -17.08 -4.53
CA VAL A 72 -8.02 -16.57 -4.02
C VAL A 72 -8.90 -16.13 -5.18
N ASP A 73 -10.22 -16.18 -4.99
CA ASP A 73 -11.17 -15.66 -5.96
C ASP A 73 -11.69 -14.26 -5.56
N SER A 74 -12.26 -13.51 -6.51
CA SER A 74 -12.69 -12.14 -6.25
C SER A 74 -13.84 -12.03 -5.23
N LEU A 75 -14.71 -13.03 -5.16
CA LEU A 75 -15.81 -13.06 -4.20
C LEU A 75 -15.28 -13.38 -2.81
N GLN A 76 -14.33 -14.31 -2.71
CA GLN A 76 -13.62 -14.65 -1.48
C GLN A 76 -12.91 -13.43 -0.90
N PHE A 77 -12.18 -12.70 -1.75
CA PHE A 77 -11.51 -11.45 -1.37
C PHE A 77 -12.52 -10.42 -0.87
N ALA A 78 -13.57 -10.13 -1.65
CA ALA A 78 -14.58 -9.14 -1.28
C ALA A 78 -15.25 -9.46 0.07
N LYS A 79 -15.67 -10.72 0.28
CA LYS A 79 -16.28 -11.16 1.54
C LYS A 79 -15.32 -11.09 2.72
N SER A 80 -14.07 -11.52 2.52
CA SER A 80 -13.04 -11.45 3.57
C SER A 80 -12.70 -10.02 3.93
N ASN A 81 -12.62 -9.13 2.94
CA ASN A 81 -12.38 -7.70 3.15
C ASN A 81 -13.52 -7.06 3.96
N VAL A 82 -14.79 -7.37 3.64
CA VAL A 82 -15.95 -6.90 4.41
C VAL A 82 -15.93 -7.43 5.84
N TYR A 83 -15.56 -8.70 6.04
CA TYR A 83 -15.41 -9.28 7.38
C TYR A 83 -14.34 -8.55 8.21
N TYR A 84 -13.13 -8.35 7.67
CA TYR A 84 -12.08 -7.62 8.38
C TYR A 84 -12.44 -6.15 8.63
N ALA A 85 -13.07 -5.48 7.67
CA ALA A 85 -13.50 -4.09 7.82
C ALA A 85 -14.66 -3.90 8.81
N SER A 86 -15.29 -4.97 9.29
CA SER A 86 -16.36 -4.89 10.28
C SER A 86 -15.86 -4.54 11.69
N ASP A 87 -14.58 -4.83 11.98
CA ASP A 87 -13.88 -4.38 13.18
C ASP A 87 -12.90 -3.27 12.79
N TYR A 88 -13.29 -2.03 13.07
CA TYR A 88 -12.51 -0.85 12.69
C TYR A 88 -11.11 -0.84 13.32
N GLU A 89 -10.99 -1.18 14.60
CA GLU A 89 -9.70 -1.12 15.31
C GLU A 89 -8.75 -2.19 14.76
N ASP A 90 -9.27 -3.40 14.55
CA ASP A 90 -8.49 -4.51 14.02
C ASP A 90 -8.06 -4.26 12.55
N TYR A 91 -8.94 -3.68 11.75
CA TYR A 91 -8.65 -3.32 10.37
C TYR A 91 -7.64 -2.17 10.26
N LYS A 92 -7.72 -1.19 11.15
CA LYS A 92 -6.72 -0.12 11.27
C LYS A 92 -5.34 -0.69 11.59
N LEU A 93 -5.24 -1.62 12.54
CA LEU A 93 -3.98 -2.30 12.87
C LEU A 93 -3.38 -3.03 11.66
N MET A 94 -4.22 -3.64 10.81
CA MET A 94 -3.76 -4.26 9.56
C MET A 94 -3.09 -3.24 8.63
N PHE A 95 -3.71 -2.07 8.43
CA PHE A 95 -3.11 -1.00 7.62
C PHE A 95 -1.84 -0.41 8.22
N GLU A 96 -1.75 -0.28 9.55
CA GLU A 96 -0.53 0.15 10.22
C GLU A 96 0.62 -0.84 9.98
N GLN A 97 0.34 -2.15 10.03
CA GLN A 97 1.32 -3.19 9.70
C GLN A 97 1.79 -3.11 8.25
N ILE A 98 0.85 -2.96 7.30
CA ILE A 98 1.17 -2.81 5.87
C ILE A 98 2.04 -1.57 5.64
N THR A 99 1.66 -0.43 6.25
CA THR A 99 2.40 0.83 6.16
C THR A 99 3.81 0.70 6.71
N LYS A 100 3.96 0.07 7.89
CA LYS A 100 5.29 -0.17 8.50
C LYS A 100 6.17 -1.05 7.61
N ARG A 101 5.59 -2.08 6.97
CA ARG A 101 6.30 -2.94 6.02
C ARG A 101 6.75 -2.13 4.80
N LEU A 102 5.86 -1.32 4.21
CA LEU A 102 6.18 -0.44 3.08
C LEU A 102 7.33 0.52 3.40
N GLU A 103 7.28 1.19 4.55
CA GLU A 103 8.34 2.09 5.01
C GLU A 103 9.70 1.37 5.18
N THR A 104 9.67 0.16 5.71
CA THR A 104 10.90 -0.64 5.89
C THR A 104 11.48 -1.07 4.54
N THR A 105 10.64 -1.52 3.61
CA THR A 105 11.05 -1.86 2.24
C THR A 105 11.58 -0.64 1.50
N LYS A 106 10.90 0.52 1.63
CA LYS A 106 11.32 1.79 1.03
C LYS A 106 12.71 2.20 1.50
N LYS A 107 12.96 2.23 2.82
CA LYS A 107 14.26 2.58 3.39
C LYS A 107 15.38 1.69 2.86
N SER A 108 15.10 0.39 2.74
CA SER A 108 16.04 -0.59 2.18
C SER A 108 16.33 -0.29 0.71
N ALA A 109 15.29 -0.06 -0.11
CA ALA A 109 15.43 0.29 -1.52
C ALA A 109 16.19 1.61 -1.73
N ASP A 110 15.86 2.66 -0.97
CA ASP A 110 16.51 3.97 -1.04
C ASP A 110 18.02 3.85 -0.70
N SER A 111 18.35 3.05 0.31
CA SER A 111 19.75 2.77 0.69
C SER A 111 20.53 2.14 -0.46
N LEU A 112 19.95 1.12 -1.13
CA LEU A 112 20.58 0.47 -2.29
C LEU A 112 20.80 1.46 -3.44
N VAL A 113 19.80 2.29 -3.76
CA VAL A 113 19.90 3.32 -4.81
C VAL A 113 21.03 4.31 -4.50
N THR A 114 21.21 4.73 -3.24
CA THR A 114 22.30 5.65 -2.87
C THR A 114 23.68 5.02 -3.04
N VAL A 115 23.83 3.74 -2.71
CA VAL A 115 25.09 2.99 -2.88
C VAL A 115 25.43 2.86 -4.37
N GLU A 116 24.46 2.52 -5.21
CA GLU A 116 24.66 2.43 -6.66
C GLU A 116 25.06 3.78 -7.28
N LYS A 117 24.39 4.88 -6.86
CA LYS A 117 24.75 6.23 -7.31
C LYS A 117 26.17 6.63 -6.92
N LYS A 118 26.67 6.19 -5.76
CA LYS A 118 28.06 6.42 -5.33
C LYS A 118 29.06 5.58 -6.13
N LYS A 119 28.74 4.32 -6.42
CA LYS A 119 29.58 3.43 -7.25
C LYS A 119 29.71 3.88 -8.70
N LYS A 120 28.66 4.50 -9.27
CA LYS A 120 28.68 5.04 -10.65
C LYS A 120 29.37 6.41 -10.77
N LYS A 121 29.86 7.00 -9.66
CA LYS A 121 30.45 8.37 -9.62
C LYS A 121 31.99 8.50 -9.68
N PRO A 122 32.83 7.51 -10.04
CA PRO A 122 34.18 7.82 -10.50
C PRO A 122 34.21 7.96 -12.04
N VAL A 123 34.93 8.98 -12.54
CA VAL A 123 35.20 9.30 -13.97
C VAL A 123 34.22 10.25 -14.68
N LEU A 124 33.82 11.37 -14.07
CA LEU A 124 33.48 12.61 -14.80
C LEU A 124 34.02 13.84 -14.07
N GLN A 125 35.31 13.83 -13.71
CA GLN A 125 36.04 15.02 -13.26
C GLN A 125 37.48 14.97 -13.77
N ASN A 126 37.66 15.28 -15.05
CA ASN A 126 38.81 16.04 -15.57
C ASN A 126 38.69 16.12 -17.08
N ASN A 127 38.18 17.26 -17.57
CA ASN A 127 38.53 17.88 -18.85
C ASN A 127 37.74 19.19 -19.00
N LYS A 128 37.94 20.14 -18.07
CA LYS A 128 37.73 21.56 -18.41
C LYS A 128 38.98 22.00 -19.19
N LYS A 129 38.95 21.85 -20.51
CA LYS A 129 39.76 22.73 -21.36
C LYS A 129 39.11 24.12 -21.29
N PRO A 130 39.85 25.19 -20.99
CA PRO A 130 39.29 26.53 -21.07
C PRO A 130 38.86 26.82 -22.52
N ALA A 131 37.64 27.31 -22.69
CA ALA A 131 37.15 27.76 -23.98
C ALA A 131 38.04 28.89 -24.53
N PRO A 132 38.30 28.97 -25.85
CA PRO A 132 39.01 30.09 -26.42
C PRO A 132 38.20 31.37 -26.19
N ILE A 133 38.88 32.42 -25.73
CA ILE A 133 38.35 33.77 -25.61
C ILE A 133 37.99 34.23 -27.03
N VAL A 134 36.69 34.30 -27.36
CA VAL A 134 36.22 34.91 -28.61
C VAL A 134 36.31 36.43 -28.43
N GLY A 135 37.14 37.05 -29.27
CA GLY A 135 37.34 38.49 -29.31
C GLY A 135 36.05 39.24 -29.64
N ASP A 136 35.92 40.41 -29.02
CA ASP A 136 34.89 41.42 -29.23
C ASP A 136 34.79 41.82 -30.71
N THR A 137 33.64 41.56 -31.35
CA THR A 137 33.33 42.05 -32.71
C THR A 137 32.51 43.34 -32.71
N THR A 138 32.40 44.04 -31.59
CA THR A 138 31.84 45.38 -31.60
C THR A 138 32.93 46.36 -32.00
N LYS A 139 33.18 46.55 -33.30
CA LYS A 139 33.58 47.82 -33.97
C LYS A 139 33.88 47.59 -35.46
N LEU A 140 33.51 48.60 -36.27
CA LEU A 140 33.67 48.80 -37.73
C LEU A 140 32.59 48.11 -38.57
N LYS A 141 31.75 48.80 -39.35
CA LYS A 141 31.81 50.14 -39.94
C LYS A 141 30.39 50.62 -40.26
#